data_AF-A0A817WXL2-F1
#
_entry.id   AF-A0A817WXL2-F1
#
_cell.length_a   1.000
_cell.length_b   1.000
_cell.length_c   1.000
_cell.angle_alpha   90.00
_cell.angle_beta   90.00
_cell.angle_gamma   90.00
#
_symmetry.space_group_name_H-M   'P 1'
#
loop_
_entity.id
_entity.type
_entity.pdbx_description
1 polymer ?
#
loop_
_entity_poly.entity_id
_entity_poly.type
_entity_poly.pdbx_seq_one_letter_code
_entity_poly.pdbx_strand_id
1 'polypeptide(L)'
;MSCHIHIKSPSTAVGLILGRGINACYIENLDKVDTWDDDYSKLKQVVINMQSSAFGENGCISHIRRKYDEEIDFSSINPGKQ
;
A
#
# COMPACT_ATOMS: atom_id res chain seq x y z
N MET A 1 -9.26 -1.19 -2.63
CA MET A 1 -9.43 -0.87 -1.20
C MET A 1 -9.10 0.61 -1.00
N SER A 2 -10.03 1.44 -0.51
CA SER A 2 -9.70 2.83 -0.16
C SER A 2 -9.05 2.87 1.22
N CYS A 3 -7.97 3.64 1.35
CA CYS A 3 -7.32 3.90 2.63
C CYS A 3 -7.60 5.34 3.04
N HIS A 4 -7.88 5.54 4.33
CA HIS A 4 -8.18 6.85 4.89
C HIS A 4 -7.31 7.08 6.13
N ILE A 5 -6.69 8.25 6.20
CA ILE A 5 -5.94 8.69 7.38
C ILE A 5 -6.89 9.53 8.23
N HIS A 6 -7.29 9.00 9.38
CA HIS A 6 -8.12 9.74 10.33
C HIS A 6 -7.21 10.48 11.33
N ILE A 7 -7.07 11.79 11.12
CA ILE A 7 -6.18 12.65 11.90
C ILE A 7 -6.83 12.97 13.25
N LYS A 8 -6.58 12.13 14.26
CA LYS A 8 -6.92 12.42 15.66
C LYS A 8 -5.81 13.18 16.40
N SER A 9 -4.57 13.05 15.93
CA SER A 9 -3.40 13.75 16.43
C SER A 9 -2.73 14.50 15.27
N PRO A 10 -2.20 15.72 15.48
CA PRO A 10 -1.44 16.44 14.46
C PRO A 10 -0.23 15.67 13.90
N SER A 11 0.27 14.68 14.65
CA SER A 11 1.39 13.82 14.24
C SER A 11 0.97 12.59 13.42
N THR A 12 -0.32 12.36 13.17
CA THR A 12 -0.78 11.21 12.39
C THR A 12 -0.47 11.42 10.90
N ALA A 13 0.48 10.63 10.38
CA ALA A 13 0.90 10.68 8.97
C ALA A 13 0.70 9.37 8.21
N VAL A 14 0.30 8.29 8.88
CA VAL A 14 0.15 6.94 8.29
C VAL A 14 -1.20 6.34 8.72
N GLY A 15 -1.90 5.74 7.76
CA GLY A 15 -3.05 4.88 7.98
C GLY A 15 -2.71 3.44 7.58
N LEU A 16 -3.09 2.47 8.41
CA LEU A 16 -2.86 1.06 8.19
C LEU A 16 -4.16 0.27 8.44
N ILE A 17 -4.54 -0.54 7.47
CA ILE A 17 -5.67 -1.47 7.56
C ILE A 17 -5.09 -2.87 7.76
N LEU A 18 -5.45 -3.50 8.88
CA LEU A 18 -5.15 -4.90 9.17
C LEU A 18 -6.48 -5.62 9.46
N GLY A 19 -6.90 -6.47 8.56
CA GLY A 19 -8.13 -7.25 8.70
C GLY A 19 -8.14 -8.42 7.72
N ARG A 20 -9.26 -8.61 7.00
CA ARG A 20 -9.33 -9.60 5.90
C ARG A 20 -8.29 -9.33 4.80
N GLY A 21 -7.82 -8.10 4.69
CA GLY A 21 -6.68 -7.76 3.84
C GLY A 21 -5.80 -6.73 4.51
N ILE A 22 -4.72 -6.37 3.81
CA ILE A 22 -3.75 -5.37 4.24
C ILE A 22 -3.71 -4.23 3.22
N ASN A 23 -3.70 -3.00 3.72
CA ASN A 23 -3.36 -1.84 2.92
C ASN A 23 -2.82 -0.74 3.82
N ALA A 24 -1.99 0.14 3.28
CA ALA A 24 -1.51 1.30 3.98
C ALA A 24 -1.51 2.54 3.07
N CYS A 25 -1.65 3.69 3.70
CA CYS A 25 -1.53 4.99 3.08
C CYS A 25 -0.75 5.94 4.00
N TYR A 26 -0.09 6.91 3.40
CA TYR A 26 0.72 7.86 4.16
C TYR A 26 0.74 9.23 3.50
N ILE A 27 1.14 10.25 4.26
CA ILE A 27 1.34 11.61 3.75
C ILE A 27 2.75 11.70 3.15
N GLU A 28 2.84 11.99 1.86
CA GLU A 28 4.08 12.21 1.12
C GLU A 28 4.20 13.69 0.71
N ASN A 29 5.43 14.17 0.63
CA ASN A 29 5.70 15.50 0.08
C ASN A 29 5.61 15.47 -1.45
N LEU A 30 4.95 16.46 -2.03
CA LEU A 30 4.69 16.49 -3.48
C LEU A 30 5.96 16.56 -4.33
N ASP A 31 7.05 17.13 -3.81
CA ASP A 31 8.34 17.19 -4.49
C ASP A 31 8.98 15.82 -4.74
N LYS A 32 8.47 14.76 -4.09
CA LYS A 32 8.88 13.36 -4.31
C LYS A 32 7.90 12.54 -5.15
N VAL A 33 6.82 13.17 -5.65
CA VAL A 33 5.79 12.50 -6.43
C VAL A 33 5.98 12.88 -7.90
N ASP A 34 6.70 12.01 -8.63
CA ASP A 34 7.03 12.23 -10.04
C ASP A 34 5.81 12.20 -10.97
N THR A 35 4.71 11.58 -10.53
CA THR A 35 3.49 11.38 -11.34
C THR A 35 2.42 12.44 -11.09
N TRP A 36 2.73 13.50 -10.32
CA TRP A 36 1.77 14.57 -10.04
C TRP A 36 1.74 15.57 -11.19
N ASP A 37 0.58 15.75 -11.82
CA ASP A 37 0.36 16.59 -12.99
C ASP A 37 -0.37 17.91 -12.67
N ASP A 38 -0.84 18.06 -11.43
CA ASP A 38 -1.54 19.24 -10.94
C ASP A 38 -0.60 20.33 -10.39
N ASP A 39 -1.17 21.51 -10.14
CA ASP A 39 -0.43 22.69 -9.66
C ASP A 39 0.16 22.51 -8.24
N TYR A 40 1.49 22.40 -8.17
CA TYR A 40 2.28 22.33 -6.93
C TYR A 40 2.22 23.59 -6.06
N SER A 41 1.70 24.72 -6.56
CA SER A 41 1.70 25.99 -5.82
C SER A 41 0.72 26.02 -4.65
N LYS A 42 -0.33 25.18 -4.68
CA LYS A 42 -1.44 25.20 -3.71
C LYS A 42 -1.33 24.15 -2.62
N LEU A 43 -0.60 23.07 -2.87
CA LEU A 43 -0.46 21.92 -1.98
C LEU A 43 1.01 21.59 -1.82
N LYS A 44 1.42 21.17 -0.62
CA LYS A 44 2.79 20.70 -0.36
C LYS A 44 2.88 19.20 -0.14
N GLN A 45 1.74 18.58 0.18
CA GLN A 45 1.67 17.19 0.60
C GLN A 45 0.41 16.54 0.03
N VAL A 46 0.49 15.23 -0.18
CA VAL A 46 -0.59 14.40 -0.72
C VAL A 46 -0.65 13.08 0.04
N VAL A 47 -1.84 12.48 0.15
CA VAL A 47 -1.99 11.13 0.70
C VAL A 47 -1.75 10.11 -0.42
N ILE A 48 -0.72 9.28 -0.28
CA ILE A 48 -0.43 8.17 -1.17
C ILE A 48 -1.14 6.92 -0.66
N ASN A 49 -1.99 6.32 -1.51
CA ASN A 49 -2.54 4.99 -1.29
C ASN A 49 -1.61 3.95 -1.91
N MET A 50 -0.90 3.17 -1.08
CA MET A 50 0.15 2.29 -1.57
C MET A 50 -0.36 1.03 -2.25
N GLN A 51 -1.62 0.63 -2.02
CA GLN A 51 -2.16 -0.65 -2.47
C GLN A 51 -1.27 -1.84 -2.08
N SER A 52 -0.83 -1.86 -0.81
CA SER A 52 0.20 -2.78 -0.31
C SER A 52 -0.15 -4.27 -0.41
N SER A 53 -1.42 -4.61 -0.65
CA SER A 53 -1.87 -5.99 -0.88
C SER A 53 -1.18 -6.69 -2.08
N ALA A 54 -0.75 -5.92 -3.09
CA ALA A 54 -0.07 -6.47 -4.26
C ALA A 54 1.47 -6.59 -4.10
N PHE A 55 1.99 -6.26 -2.92
CA PHE A 55 3.43 -6.34 -2.68
C PHE A 55 3.90 -7.80 -2.70
N GLY A 56 4.86 -8.11 -3.57
CA GLY A 56 5.42 -9.45 -3.73
C GLY A 56 4.87 -10.25 -4.91
N GLU A 57 3.83 -9.77 -5.61
CA GLU A 57 3.26 -10.43 -6.80
C GLU A 57 4.29 -10.55 -7.95
N ASN A 58 5.25 -9.62 -8.03
CA ASN A 58 6.35 -9.67 -8.99
C ASN A 58 7.50 -10.61 -8.57
N GLY A 59 7.34 -11.37 -7.48
CA GLY A 59 8.33 -12.31 -6.98
C GLY A 59 9.49 -11.68 -6.19
N CYS A 60 9.47 -10.38 -5.88
CA CYS A 60 10.55 -9.71 -5.16
C CYS A 60 10.83 -10.28 -3.76
N ILE A 61 9.84 -10.95 -3.16
CA ILE A 61 9.93 -11.63 -1.86
C ILE A 61 9.81 -13.15 -1.98
N SER A 62 9.96 -13.73 -3.16
CA SER A 62 9.90 -15.19 -3.37
C SER A 62 10.87 -15.96 -2.47
N HIS A 63 12.04 -15.39 -2.17
CA HIS A 63 13.08 -15.99 -1.33
C HIS A 63 12.69 -16.16 0.15
N ILE A 64 11.67 -15.45 0.65
CA ILE A 64 11.15 -15.64 2.02
C ILE A 64 9.92 -16.56 2.08
N ARG A 65 9.28 -16.85 0.93
CA ARG A 65 8.10 -17.72 0.87
C ARG A 65 8.50 -19.16 1.17
N ARG A 66 7.64 -19.88 1.87
CA ARG A 66 7.79 -21.31 2.16
C ARG A 66 6.79 -22.10 1.34
N LYS A 67 6.99 -23.42 1.27
CA LYS A 67 6.09 -24.37 0.61
C LYS A 67 4.63 -24.21 1.03
N TYR A 68 4.38 -23.94 2.31
CA TYR A 68 3.01 -23.69 2.81
C TYR A 68 2.38 -22.43 2.20
N ASP A 69 3.14 -21.36 2.00
CA ASP A 69 2.66 -20.12 1.38
C ASP A 69 2.37 -20.34 -0.12
N GLU A 70 3.10 -21.24 -0.77
CA GLU A 70 2.87 -21.62 -2.18
C GLU A 70 1.61 -22.49 -2.32
N GLU A 71 1.41 -23.46 -1.42
CA GLU A 71 0.22 -24.33 -1.42
C GLU A 71 -1.08 -23.53 -1.15
N ILE A 72 -1.05 -22.60 -0.20
CA ILE A 72 -2.18 -21.71 0.09
C ILE A 72 -2.48 -20.81 -1.11
N ASP A 73 -1.46 -20.22 -1.72
CA ASP A 73 -1.61 -19.37 -2.89
C ASP A 73 -2.18 -20.14 -4.10
N PHE A 74 -1.67 -21.34 -4.37
CA PHE A 74 -2.15 -22.20 -5.46
C PHE A 74 -3.62 -22.62 -5.31
N SER A 75 -4.08 -22.80 -4.07
CA SER A 75 -5.48 -23.16 -3.77
C SER A 75 -6.41 -21.95 -3.59
N SER A 76 -5.89 -20.73 -3.71
CA SER A 76 -6.66 -19.51 -3.54
C SER A 76 -7.51 -19.17 -4.77
N ILE A 77 -8.42 -18.20 -4.61
CA ILE A 77 -9.26 -17.70 -5.71
C ILE A 77 -8.40 -16.95 -6.75
N ASN A 78 -7.32 -16.30 -6.32
CA ASN A 78 -6.46 -15.47 -7.16
C ASN A 78 -4.99 -15.89 -7.04
N PRO A 79 -4.56 -17.03 -7.61
CA PRO A 79 -3.17 -17.47 -7.49
C PRO A 79 -2.16 -16.43 -7.97
N GLY A 80 -1.12 -16.22 -7.18
CA GLY A 80 -0.08 -15.22 -7.38
C GLY A 80 -0.48 -13.80 -7.00
N LYS A 81 -1.69 -13.60 -6.43
CA LYS A 81 -2.25 -12.32 -6.03
C LYS A 81 -3.04 -12.45 -4.72
N GLN A 82 -3.44 -11.30 -4.17
CA GLN A 82 -4.33 -11.27 -3.00
C GLN A 82 -5.83 -11.40 -3.35
#